data_AF-A0A151TD45-F1
#
_entry.id   AF-A0A151TD45-F1
#
_cell.length_a   1.000
_cell.length_b   1.000
_cell.length_c   1.000
_cell.angle_alpha   90.00
_cell.angle_beta   90.00
_cell.angle_gamma   90.00
#
_symmetry.space_group_name_H-M   'P 1'
#
loop_
_entity.id
_entity.type
_entity.pdbx_description
1 polymer ?
#
loop_
_entity_poly.entity_id
_entity_poly.type
_entity_poly.pdbx_seq_one_letter_code
_entity_poly.pdbx_strand_id
1 'polypeptide(L)' 'MSISTNSPAIPMFNGEDYHIWAVKMKFVLRSQGLWNVVIYEVSQIKAYEEEKLKKDKAITCLHAGLANHIFTKIMDY' A
#
# COMPACT_ATOMS: atom_id res chain seq x y z
N MET A 1 -41.47 5.65 18.15
CA MET A 1 -40.09 5.54 18.70
C MET A 1 -39.13 5.91 17.59
N SER A 2 -38.58 7.12 17.63
CA SER A 2 -37.56 7.54 16.66
C SER A 2 -36.24 6.96 17.11
N ILE A 3 -35.69 6.02 16.34
CA ILE A 3 -34.37 5.45 16.60
C ILE A 3 -33.38 6.57 16.26
N SER A 4 -32.88 7.26 17.29
CA SER A 4 -31.74 8.15 17.16
C SER A 4 -30.55 7.30 16.69
N THR A 5 -30.23 7.36 15.41
CA THR A 5 -28.97 6.83 14.90
C THR A 5 -27.88 7.76 15.38
N ASN A 6 -27.34 7.47 16.57
CA ASN A 6 -26.20 8.17 17.14
C ASN A 6 -24.95 7.81 16.31
N SER A 7 -24.85 8.39 15.12
CA SER A 7 -23.73 8.15 14.21
C SER A 7 -22.46 8.67 14.89
N PRO A 8 -21.40 7.86 15.03
CA PRO A 8 -20.15 8.34 15.60
C PRO A 8 -19.69 9.55 14.79
N ALA A 9 -19.45 10.69 15.46
CA ALA A 9 -18.89 11.85 14.80
C ALA A 9 -17.54 11.46 14.20
N ILE A 10 -17.47 11.39 12.87
CA ILE A 10 -16.24 11.01 12.17
C ILE A 10 -15.21 12.11 12.49
N PRO A 11 -14.07 11.77 13.11
CA PRO A 11 -13.06 12.76 13.42
C PRO A 11 -12.52 13.32 12.10
N MET A 12 -12.66 14.62 11.89
CA MET A 12 -12.07 15.31 10.73
C MET A 12 -10.60 15.59 11.00
N PHE A 13 -9.73 15.35 10.01
CA PHE A 13 -8.31 15.68 10.13
C PHE A 13 -8.10 17.15 9.79
N ASN A 14 -7.52 17.92 10.71
CA ASN A 14 -7.28 19.36 10.57
C ASN A 14 -5.84 19.70 10.16
N GLY A 15 -5.00 18.70 9.87
CA GLY A 15 -3.58 18.88 9.53
C GLY A 15 -2.62 18.80 10.73
N GLU A 16 -3.13 18.82 11.95
CA GLU A 16 -2.35 18.74 13.19
C GLU A 16 -2.67 17.46 13.97
N ASP A 17 -1.80 17.07 14.90
CA ASP A 17 -2.01 15.94 15.80
C ASP A 17 -2.46 14.63 15.13
N TYR A 18 -1.82 14.30 13.99
CA TYR A 18 -2.12 13.09 13.22
C TYR A 18 -2.17 11.83 14.09
N HIS A 19 -1.29 11.71 15.09
CA HIS A 19 -1.25 10.60 16.01
C HIS A 19 -2.55 10.46 16.83
N ILE A 20 -3.11 11.57 17.33
CA ILE A 20 -4.37 11.60 18.07
C ILE A 20 -5.54 11.29 17.13
N TRP A 21 -5.56 11.93 15.96
CA TRP A 21 -6.59 11.70 14.95
C TRP A 21 -6.64 10.23 14.49
N ALA A 22 -5.48 9.65 14.19
CA ALA A 22 -5.37 8.27 13.72
C ALA A 22 -5.88 7.27 14.77
N VAL A 23 -5.60 7.51 16.06
CA VAL A 23 -6.13 6.67 17.16
C VAL A 23 -7.64 6.76 17.23
N LYS A 24 -8.22 7.97 17.15
CA LYS A 24 -9.68 8.18 17.14
C LYS A 24 -10.34 7.50 15.94
N MET A 25 -9.77 7.70 14.75
CA MET A 25 -10.29 7.11 13.50
C MET A 25 -10.24 5.59 13.54
N LYS A 26 -9.13 5.01 14.03
CA LYS A 26 -8.99 3.56 14.22
C LYS A 26 -10.05 3.01 15.18
N PHE A 27 -10.37 3.74 16.25
CA PHE A 27 -11.42 3.34 17.19
C PHE A 27 -12.81 3.36 16.55
N VAL A 28 -13.14 4.41 15.78
CA VAL A 28 -14.40 4.51 15.04
C VAL A 28 -14.54 3.36 14.02
N LEU A 29 -13.49 3.08 13.25
CA LEU A 29 -13.51 1.98 12.28
C LEU A 29 -13.63 0.61 12.96
N ARG A 30 -13.05 0.43 14.15
CA ARG A 30 -13.20 -0.80 14.92
C ARG A 30 -14.60 -0.98 15.48
N SER A 31 -15.22 0.07 16.02
CA SER A 31 -16.59 -0.01 16.53
C SER A 31 -17.62 -0.30 15.43
N GLN A 32 -17.31 0.10 14.19
CA GLN A 32 -18.13 -0.18 13.01
C GLN A 32 -17.76 -1.50 12.31
N GLY A 33 -16.77 -2.25 12.80
CA GLY A 33 -16.30 -3.49 12.16
C GLY A 33 -15.54 -3.30 10.84
N LEU A 34 -15.27 -2.06 10.43
CA LEU A 34 -14.64 -1.69 9.16
C LEU A 34 -13.11 -1.80 9.19
N TRP A 35 -12.50 -1.87 10.37
CA TRP A 35 -11.04 -1.92 10.50
C TRP A 35 -10.39 -3.09 9.75
N ASN A 36 -11.07 -4.25 9.68
CA ASN A 36 -10.56 -5.41 8.95
C ASN A 36 -10.56 -5.19 7.43
N VAL A 37 -11.53 -4.45 6.90
CA VAL A 37 -11.58 -4.09 5.47
C VAL A 37 -10.39 -3.20 5.12
N VAL A 38 -10.10 -2.21 5.97
CA VAL A 38 -8.94 -1.32 5.79
C VAL A 38 -7.63 -2.11 5.79
N ILE A 39 -7.44 -3.05 6.73
CA ILE A 39 -6.24 -3.90 6.75
C ILE A 39 -6.13 -4.71 5.46
N TYR A 40 -7.24 -5.29 4.99
CA TYR A 40 -7.25 -6.10 3.79
C TYR A 40 -6.89 -5.29 2.54
N GLU A 41 -7.48 -4.12 2.33
CA GLU A 41 -7.15 -3.25 1.20
C GLU A 41 -5.68 -2.80 1.21
N VAL A 42 -5.17 -2.41 2.38
CA VAL A 42 -3.75 -2.04 2.53
C VAL A 42 -2.84 -3.23 2.20
N SER A 43 -3.23 -4.45 2.60
CA SER A 43 -2.45 -5.65 2.28
C SER A 43 -2.44 -5.97 0.78
N GLN A 44 -3.56 -5.75 0.09
CA GLN A 44 -3.66 -5.96 -1.37
C GLN A 44 -2.82 -4.95 -2.14
N ILE A 45 -2.86 -3.67 -1.75
CA ILE A 45 -2.03 -2.62 -2.37
C ILE A 45 -0.56 -2.99 -2.25
N LYS A 46 -0.12 -3.39 -1.04
CA LYS A 46 1.27 -3.80 -0.80
C LYS A 46 1.67 -5.01 -1.65
N ALA A 47 0.81 -6.02 -1.75
CA ALA A 47 1.08 -7.21 -2.57
C ALA A 47 1.19 -6.87 -4.06
N TYR A 48 0.31 -5.99 -4.57
CA TYR A 48 0.35 -5.52 -5.94
C TYR A 48 1.66 -4.74 -6.24
N GLU A 49 2.07 -3.85 -5.34
CA GLU A 49 3.34 -3.12 -5.47
C GLU A 49 4.55 -4.05 -5.47
N GLU A 50 4.55 -5.08 -4.63
CA GLU A 50 5.63 -6.08 -4.60
C GLU A 50 5.71 -6.89 -5.89
N GLU A 51 4.57 -7.33 -6.43
CA GLU A 51 4.53 -8.02 -7.73
C GLU A 51 4.97 -7.13 -8.88
N LYS A 52 4.61 -5.84 -8.86
CA LYS A 52 5.12 -4.86 -9.83
C LYS A 52 6.64 -4.76 -9.75
N LEU A 53 7.20 -4.66 -8.53
CA LEU A 53 8.65 -4.59 -8.32
C LEU A 53 9.37 -5.86 -8.80
N LYS A 54 8.77 -7.04 -8.64
CA LYS A 54 9.33 -8.31 -9.17
C LYS A 54 9.43 -8.29 -10.70
N LYS A 55 8.40 -7.77 -11.38
CA LYS A 55 8.43 -7.60 -12.85
C LYS A 55 9.52 -6.64 -13.29
N ASP A 56 9.68 -5.52 -12.59
CA ASP A 56 10.74 -4.54 -12.89
C ASP A 56 12.15 -5.12 -12.68
N LYS A 57 12.33 -5.95 -11.65
CA LYS A 57 13.58 -6.70 -11.42
C LYS A 57 13.87 -7.69 -12.55
N ALA A 58 12.88 -8.44 -13.03
CA ALA A 58 13.05 -9.39 -14.13
C ALA A 58 13.49 -8.69 -15.42
N ILE A 59 12.87 -7.55 -15.76
CA ILE A 59 13.27 -6.72 -16.92
C ILE A 59 14.71 -6.24 -16.77
N THR A 60 15.08 -5.76 -15.57
CA THR A 60 16.44 -5.29 -15.28
C THR A 60 17.47 -6.41 -15.45
N CYS A 61 17.16 -7.63 -14.96
CA CYS A 61 18.03 -8.79 -15.13
C CYS A 61 18.21 -9.18 -16.60
N LEU A 62 17.15 -9.14 -17.41
CA LEU A 62 17.23 -9.42 -18.85
C LEU A 62 18.09 -8.37 -19.57
N HIS A 63 17.90 -7.08 -19.26
CA HIS A 63 18.73 -6.01 -19.81
C HIS A 63 20.20 -6.17 -19.41
N ALA A 64 20.49 -6.49 -18.15
CA ALA A 64 21.86 -6.73 -17.69
C ALA A 64 22.49 -7.95 -18.39
N GLY A 65 21.75 -9.04 -18.55
CA GLY A 65 22.22 -10.22 -19.27
C GLY A 65 22.52 -9.94 -20.74
N LEU A 66 21.65 -9.18 -21.42
CA LEU A 66 21.86 -8.79 -22.82
C LEU A 66 23.08 -7.87 -22.96
N ALA A 67 23.22 -6.87 -22.09
CA ALA A 67 24.38 -5.99 -22.08
C ALA A 67 25.67 -6.80 -21.89
N ASN A 68 25.72 -7.68 -20.89
CA ASN A 68 26.86 -8.55 -20.64
C ASN A 68 27.21 -9.41 -21.87
N HIS A 69 26.22 -10.02 -22.53
CA HIS A 69 26.45 -10.82 -23.73
C HIS A 69 27.07 -10.02 -24.87
N ILE A 70 26.59 -8.80 -25.12
CA ILE A 70 27.12 -7.90 -26.15
C ILE A 70 28.56 -7.50 -25.79
N PHE A 71 28.82 -7.10 -24.54
CA PHE A 71 30.15 -6.73 -24.08
C PHE A 71 31.16 -7.87 -24.22
N THR A 72 30.80 -9.10 -23.81
CA THR A 72 31.65 -10.28 -23.98
C THR A 72 31.93 -10.53 -25.46
N LYS A 73 30.91 -10.48 -26.33
CA LYS A 73 31.11 -10.64 -27.78
C LYS A 73 32.03 -9.61 -28.41
N ILE A 74 32.01 -8.37 -27.93
CA ILE A 74 32.90 -7.30 -28.42
C ILE A 74 34.32 -7.51 -27.90
N MET A 75 34.50 -7.94 -26.65
CA MET A 75 35.82 -8.22 -26.07
C MET A 75 36.49 -9.47 -26.64
N ASP A 76 35.70 -10.46 -27.05
CA ASP A 76 36.20 -11.71 -27.64
C ASP A 76 36.55 -11.57 -29.14
N TYR A 77 36.43 -10.37 -29.72
CA TYR A 77 36.87 -9.98 -31.06
C TYR A 77 38.22 -9.25 -31.02
#